data_AF-A0A7X6A7A9-F1
#
_entry.id   AF-A0A7X6A7A9-F1
#
_cell.length_a   1.000
_cell.length_b   1.000
_cell.length_c   1.000
_cell.angle_alpha   90.00
_cell.angle_beta   90.00
_cell.angle_gamma   90.00
#
_symmetry.space_group_name_H-M   'P 1'
#
loop_
_entity.id
_entity.type
_entity.pdbx_description
1 polymer ?
#
loop_
_entity_poly.entity_id
_entity_poly.type
_entity_poly.pdbx_seq_one_letter_code
_entity_poly.pdbx_strand_id
1 'polypeptide(L)' 'DVPLWKQWPHEAVEDGRSVLRVDGRRYETRLVRVEDPSLRERVGALVAEKYAAGGDGLGDDVWIFRLDPRASS' A
#
# COMPACT_ATOMS: atom_id res chain seq x y z
N ASP A 1 -1.31 -19.57 9.40
CA ASP A 1 -0.71 -18.59 10.32
C ASP A 1 0.04 -17.51 9.56
N VAL A 2 -0.43 -16.26 9.64
CA VAL A 2 0.29 -15.10 9.09
C VAL A 2 1.29 -14.63 10.16
N PRO A 3 2.61 -14.61 9.89
CA PRO A 3 3.60 -14.22 10.88
C PRO A 3 3.29 -12.86 11.52
N LEU A 4 3.60 -12.68 12.82
CA LEU A 4 3.35 -11.43 13.56
C LEU A 4 3.87 -10.17 12.86
N TRP A 5 4.99 -10.28 12.12
CA TRP A 5 5.60 -9.18 11.37
C TRP A 5 4.85 -8.80 10.07
N LYS A 6 3.82 -9.56 9.68
CA LYS A 6 2.94 -9.30 8.52
C LYS A 6 1.52 -8.87 8.94
N GLN A 7 1.31 -8.45 10.19
CA GLN A 7 0.00 -8.02 10.68
C GLN A 7 -0.34 -6.56 10.32
N TRP A 8 0.67 -5.75 9.95
CA TRP A 8 0.49 -4.33 9.63
C TRP A 8 -0.63 -4.01 8.63
N PRO A 9 -0.95 -4.83 7.60
CA PRO A 9 -2.07 -4.52 6.71
C PRO A 9 -3.41 -4.51 7.44
N HIS A 10 -3.59 -5.41 8.42
CA HIS A 10 -4.79 -5.46 9.25
C HIS A 10 -4.82 -4.28 10.21
N GLU A 11 -3.70 -3.99 10.88
CA GLU A 11 -3.55 -2.82 11.75
C GLU A 11 -3.84 -1.50 11.00
N ALA A 12 -3.40 -1.38 9.76
CA ALA A 12 -3.64 -0.20 8.92
C ALA A 12 -5.12 -0.03 8.52
N VAL A 13 -5.87 -1.13 8.42
CA VAL A 13 -7.33 -1.08 8.19
C VAL A 13 -8.06 -0.61 9.45
N GLU A 14 -7.60 -1.04 10.64
CA GLU A 14 -8.15 -0.60 11.93
C GLU A 14 -7.78 0.86 12.25
N ASP A 15 -6.50 1.21 12.11
CA ASP A 15 -5.95 2.55 12.31
C ASP A 15 -4.84 2.84 11.29
N GLY A 16 -5.20 3.59 10.25
CA GLY A 16 -4.28 3.90 9.15
C GLY A 16 -3.12 4.84 9.50
N ARG A 17 -2.98 5.34 10.73
CA ARG A 17 -1.86 6.24 11.08
C ARG A 17 -0.52 5.55 10.80
N SER A 18 0.35 6.24 10.07
CA SER A 18 1.63 5.70 9.62
C SER A 18 2.72 6.78 9.55
N VAL A 19 3.97 6.33 9.55
CA VAL A 19 5.13 7.19 9.29
C VAL A 19 5.88 6.62 8.09
N LEU A 20 5.87 7.35 6.98
CA LEU A 20 6.70 7.06 5.83
C LEU A 20 8.09 7.67 6.04
N ARG A 21 9.15 6.89 5.79
CA ARG A 21 10.53 7.39 5.81
C ARG A 21 11.16 7.30 4.44
N VAL A 22 11.59 8.44 3.89
CA VAL A 22 12.29 8.55 2.61
C VAL A 22 13.52 9.43 2.83
N ASP A 23 14.70 8.96 2.43
CA ASP A 23 15.97 9.70 2.53
C ASP A 23 16.24 10.29 3.94
N GLY A 24 15.90 9.52 4.98
CA GLY A 24 16.05 9.93 6.38
C GLY A 24 14.99 10.91 6.89
N ARG A 25 14.13 11.44 6.03
CA ARG A 25 13.00 12.32 6.39
C ARG A 25 11.78 11.48 6.77
N ARG A 26 11.03 11.93 7.78
CA ARG A 26 9.80 11.30 8.23
C ARG A 26 8.60 12.13 7.80
N TYR A 27 7.60 11.44 7.26
CA TYR A 27 6.33 12.02 6.81
C TYR A 27 5.21 11.29 7.56
N GLU A 28 4.38 12.05 8.27
CA GLU A 28 3.16 11.49 8.84
C GLU A 28 2.12 11.30 7.74
N THR A 29 1.63 10.07 7.62
CA THR A 29 0.71 9.66 6.55
C THR A 29 -0.44 8.85 7.13
N ARG A 30 -1.46 8.62 6.31
CA ARG A 30 -2.50 7.64 6.55
C ARG A 30 -2.49 6.57 5.46
N LEU A 31 -2.40 5.31 5.83
CA LEU A 31 -2.61 4.18 4.95
C LEU A 31 -4.11 3.99 4.73
N VAL A 32 -4.52 3.93 3.47
CA VAL A 32 -5.91 3.68 3.07
C VAL A 32 -5.92 2.50 2.11
N ARG A 33 -6.60 1.41 2.49
CA ARG A 33 -6.71 0.24 1.63
C ARG A 33 -7.44 0.60 0.34
N VAL A 34 -6.89 0.20 -0.79
CA VAL A 34 -7.48 0.38 -2.12
C VAL A 34 -8.34 -0.84 -2.45
N GLU A 35 -9.65 -0.62 -2.46
CA GLU A 35 -10.65 -1.63 -2.87
C GLU A 35 -11.24 -1.37 -4.25
N ASP A 36 -10.99 -0.18 -4.84
CA ASP A 36 -11.45 0.16 -6.19
C ASP A 36 -10.77 -0.72 -7.26
N PRO A 37 -11.52 -1.54 -8.02
CA PRO A 37 -10.95 -2.49 -8.98
C PRO A 37 -10.15 -1.80 -10.09
N SER A 38 -10.62 -0.66 -10.59
CA SER A 38 -9.97 0.06 -11.69
C SER A 38 -8.61 0.64 -11.27
N LEU A 39 -8.51 1.13 -10.04
CA LEU A 39 -7.26 1.61 -9.48
C LEU A 39 -6.29 0.46 -9.20
N ARG A 40 -6.79 -0.70 -8.75
CA ARG A 40 -5.97 -1.90 -8.55
C ARG A 40 -5.34 -2.38 -9.86
N GLU A 41 -6.12 -2.47 -10.94
CA GLU A 41 -5.63 -2.86 -12.26
C GLU A 41 -4.54 -1.89 -12.76
N ARG A 42 -4.80 -0.59 -12.68
CA ARG A 42 -3.83 0.45 -13.08
C ARG A 42 -2.52 0.38 -12.29
N VAL A 43 -2.60 0.17 -10.97
CA VAL A 43 -1.41 -0.01 -10.12
C VAL A 43 -0.67 -1.29 -10.50
N GLY A 44 -1.40 -2.38 -10.78
CA GLY A 44 -0.81 -3.65 -11.21
C GLY A 44 -0.01 -3.51 -12.51
N ALA A 45 -0.56 -2.81 -13.51
CA ALA A 45 0.14 -2.53 -14.76
C ALA A 45 1.43 -1.72 -14.53
N LEU A 46 1.39 -0.68 -13.70
CA LEU A 46 2.56 0.14 -13.36
C LEU A 46 3.64 -0.66 -12.61
N VAL A 47 3.25 -1.57 -11.72
CA VAL A 47 4.18 -2.44 -10.99
C VAL A 47 4.85 -3.42 -11.96
N ALA A 48 4.09 -4.04 -12.86
CA ALA A 48 4.62 -4.97 -13.86
C ALA A 48 5.63 -4.27 -14.79
N GLU A 49 5.32 -3.06 -15.25
CA GLU A 49 6.21 -2.22 -16.05
C GLU A 49 7.49 -1.88 -15.27
N LYS A 50 7.36 -1.34 -14.06
CA LYS A 50 8.49 -0.81 -13.27
C LYS A 50 9.48 -1.89 -12.84
N TYR A 51 8.98 -3.08 -12.52
CA TYR A 51 9.82 -4.15 -11.98
C TYR A 51 10.17 -5.23 -13.02
N ALA A 52 9.85 -5.02 -14.30
CA ALA A 52 10.07 -5.97 -15.39
C ALA A 52 9.69 -7.42 -15.01
N ALA A 53 8.67 -7.55 -14.14
CA ALA A 53 8.16 -8.84 -13.74
C ALA A 53 7.27 -9.29 -14.90
N GLY A 54 7.77 -10.23 -15.71
CA GLY A 54 7.00 -10.89 -16.77
C GLY A 54 5.88 -11.79 -16.21
N GLY A 55 5.04 -11.25 -15.33
CA GLY A 55 3.98 -11.95 -14.62
C GLY A 55 2.66 -11.18 -14.64
N ASP A 56 1.60 -11.93 -14.43
CA ASP A 56 0.19 -11.56 -14.57
C ASP A 56 -0.26 -10.55 -13.49
N GLY A 57 0.12 -9.27 -13.61
CA GLY A 57 -0.38 -8.21 -12.73
C GLY A 57 -0.18 -8.45 -11.22
N LEU A 58 -1.03 -7.83 -10.40
CA LEU A 58 -1.09 -8.10 -8.95
C LEU A 58 -2.22 -9.10 -8.69
N GLY A 59 -1.93 -10.18 -7.96
CA GLY A 59 -2.95 -11.15 -7.55
C GLY A 59 -4.06 -10.54 -6.69
N ASP A 60 -5.24 -11.18 -6.72
CA ASP A 60 -6.42 -10.73 -5.95
C ASP A 60 -6.21 -10.73 -4.44
N ASP A 61 -5.30 -11.58 -3.96
CA ASP A 61 -4.90 -11.68 -2.55
C ASP A 61 -3.95 -10.56 -2.11
N VAL A 62 -3.44 -9.75 -3.04
CA VAL A 62 -2.53 -8.65 -2.73
C VAL A 62 -3.31 -7.41 -2.28
N TRP A 63 -2.97 -6.93 -1.08
CA TRP A 63 -3.53 -5.69 -0.54
C TRP A 63 -2.70 -4.50 -1.00
N ILE A 64 -3.38 -3.49 -1.53
CA ILE A 64 -2.77 -2.24 -1.97
C ILE A 64 -3.22 -1.14 -1.01
N PHE A 65 -2.29 -0.27 -0.62
CA PHE A 65 -2.59 0.88 0.24
C PHE A 65 -2.12 2.17 -0.42
N ARG A 66 -2.99 3.17 -0.42
CA ARG A 66 -2.65 4.56 -0.75
C ARG A 66 -2.10 5.25 0.49
N LEU A 67 -1.06 6.07 0.29
CA LEU A 67 -0.49 6.94 1.32
C LEU A 67 -1.12 8.33 1.19
N ASP A 68 -2.04 8.64 2.08
CA ASP A 68 -2.64 9.98 2.15
C ASP A 68 -1.81 10.86 3.09
N PRO A 69 -1.56 12.14 2.75
CA PRO A 69 -0.95 13.06 3.68
C PRO A 69 -1.87 13.25 4.89
N ARG A 70 -1.29 13.36 6.08
CA ARG A 70 -2.06 13.84 7.23
C ARG A 70 -2.44 15.29 6.95
N ALA A 71 -3.75 15.58 6.86
CA ALA A 71 -4.22 16.95 6.79
C ALA A 71 -3.61 17.70 7.99
N SER A 72 -2.79 18.71 7.70
CA SER A 72 -2.31 19.62 8.73
C SER A 72 -3.52 20.39 9.19
N SER A 73 -3.98 20.10 10.41
CA SER A 73 -5.06 20.83 11.04
C SER A 73 -4.63 22.25 11.37
#